data_AF-A0A924M0D1-F1
#
_entry.id   AF-A0A924M0D1-F1
#
_cell.length_a   1.000
_cell.length_b   1.000
_cell.length_c   1.000
_cell.angle_alpha   90.00
_cell.angle_beta   90.00
_cell.angle_gamma   90.00
#
_symmetry.space_group_name_H-M   'P 1'
#
loop_
_entity.id
_entity.type
_entity.pdbx_description
1 polymer ?
#
loop_
_entity_poly.entity_id
_entity_poly.type
_entity_poly.pdbx_seq_one_letter_code
_entity_poly.pdbx_strand_id
1 'polypeptide(L)'
;MTAFSVDFLGCKISHTDAETVRDALLAAGHAESEAAAVRVVNTCCITGEAEKKSRQRVRKLLESADAAGETAVRVFVTGCGASLRPGAYDDIDPRVTTLPGAASLAVPAIVAAADQLAGL
;
A
#
# COMPACT_ATOMS: atom_id res chain seq x y z
N MET A 1 10.86 -5.84 14.30
CA MET A 1 11.10 -5.10 13.03
C MET A 1 10.28 -5.79 11.96
N THR A 2 9.48 -5.05 11.20
CA THR A 2 8.58 -5.59 10.17
C THR A 2 9.10 -5.25 8.79
N ALA A 3 8.93 -6.17 7.84
CA ALA A 3 9.25 -5.94 6.44
C ALA A 3 8.07 -5.25 5.72
N PHE A 4 8.35 -4.20 4.95
CA PHE A 4 7.37 -3.47 4.15
C PHE A 4 7.78 -3.37 2.66
N SER A 5 6.81 -3.15 1.78
CA SER A 5 7.04 -2.74 0.39
C SER A 5 6.15 -1.55 0.02
N VAL A 6 6.62 -0.69 -0.88
CA VAL A 6 5.86 0.45 -1.41
C VAL A 6 5.91 0.43 -2.94
N ASP A 7 4.75 0.30 -3.55
CA ASP A 7 4.55 0.46 -4.99
C ASP A 7 3.84 1.77 -5.28
N PHE A 8 4.15 2.38 -6.42
CA PHE A 8 3.42 3.53 -6.92
C PHE A 8 3.03 3.34 -8.38
N LEU A 9 1.90 3.92 -8.76
CA LEU A 9 1.44 4.00 -10.13
C LEU A 9 1.20 5.46 -10.48
N GLY A 10 1.46 5.84 -11.73
CA GLY A 10 1.07 7.13 -12.26
C GLY A 10 2.25 8.06 -12.54
N CYS A 11 2.16 9.28 -12.01
CA CYS A 11 3.04 10.39 -12.39
C CYS A 11 4.14 10.65 -11.36
N LYS A 12 4.94 11.69 -11.61
CA LYS A 12 5.99 12.15 -10.68
C LYS A 12 5.46 12.48 -9.29
N ILE A 13 4.25 13.04 -9.18
CA ILE A 13 3.63 13.36 -7.88
C ILE A 13 3.34 12.07 -7.11
N SER A 14 2.75 11.07 -7.77
CA SER A 14 2.49 9.76 -7.17
C SER A 14 3.78 9.06 -6.70
N HIS A 15 4.90 9.24 -7.41
CA HIS A 15 6.21 8.76 -6.95
C HIS A 15 6.64 9.49 -5.66
N THR A 16 6.62 10.83 -5.64
CA THR A 16 7.00 11.61 -4.45
C THR A 16 6.12 11.29 -3.22
N ASP A 17 4.82 11.10 -3.43
CA ASP A 17 3.89 10.68 -2.39
C ASP A 17 4.23 9.30 -1.83
N ALA A 18 4.64 8.36 -2.69
CA ALA A 18 5.06 7.03 -2.26
C ALA A 18 6.38 7.07 -1.47
N GLU A 19 7.35 7.88 -1.91
CA GLU A 19 8.60 8.10 -1.16
C GLU A 19 8.32 8.66 0.23
N THR A 20 7.32 9.54 0.38
CA THR A 20 6.92 10.04 1.71
C THR A 20 6.49 8.92 2.65
N VAL A 21 5.77 7.92 2.14
CA VAL A 21 5.36 6.75 2.94
C VAL A 21 6.56 5.86 3.25
N ARG A 22 7.39 5.62 2.24
CA ARG A 22 8.61 4.80 2.35
C ARG A 22 9.57 5.37 3.39
N ASP A 23 9.89 6.67 3.31
CA ASP A 23 10.78 7.36 4.24
C ASP A 23 10.26 7.31 5.68
N ALA A 24 8.94 7.45 5.86
CA ALA A 24 8.33 7.36 7.19
C ALA A 24 8.45 5.96 7.80
N LEU A 25 8.27 4.90 7.00
CA LEU A 25 8.43 3.51 7.46
C LEU A 25 9.89 3.19 7.80
N LEU A 26 10.84 3.69 7.01
CA LEU A 26 12.26 3.58 7.32
C LEU A 26 12.62 4.33 8.60
N ALA A 27 12.10 5.55 8.78
CA ALA A 27 12.33 6.35 9.98
C ALA A 27 11.75 5.70 11.25
N ALA A 28 10.66 4.92 11.11
CA ALA A 28 10.09 4.11 12.18
C ALA A 28 10.89 2.81 12.48
N GLY A 29 11.95 2.52 11.72
CA GLY A 29 12.82 1.36 11.93
C GLY A 29 12.32 0.07 11.30
N HIS A 30 11.40 0.15 10.34
CA HIS A 30 11.01 -0.99 9.50
C HIS A 30 11.97 -1.17 8.31
N ALA A 31 11.94 -2.34 7.69
CA ALA A 31 12.85 -2.69 6.59
C ALA A 31 12.10 -2.87 5.28
N GLU A 32 12.63 -2.32 4.18
CA GLU A 32 12.06 -2.49 2.85
C GLU A 32 12.46 -3.86 2.27
N SER A 33 11.48 -4.60 1.74
CA SER A 33 11.66 -5.94 1.16
C SER A 33 10.49 -6.28 0.23
N GLU A 34 10.75 -6.99 -0.86
CA GLU A 34 9.70 -7.52 -1.74
C GLU A 34 8.81 -8.54 -1.02
N ALA A 35 9.41 -9.36 -0.16
CA ALA A 35 8.70 -10.26 0.74
C ALA A 35 8.36 -9.51 2.03
N ALA A 36 7.22 -8.82 2.01
CA ALA A 36 6.78 -7.94 3.10
C ALA A 36 5.39 -8.30 3.60
N ALA A 37 5.20 -8.20 4.92
CA ALA A 37 3.89 -8.33 5.57
C ALA A 37 3.04 -7.07 5.41
N VAL A 38 3.67 -5.90 5.28
CA VAL A 38 2.98 -4.62 5.02
C VAL A 38 3.28 -4.18 3.60
N ARG A 39 2.25 -4.09 2.75
CA ARG A 39 2.42 -3.70 1.34
C ARG A 39 1.62 -2.45 1.07
N VAL A 40 2.24 -1.41 0.54
CA VAL A 40 1.57 -0.14 0.23
C VAL A 40 1.48 0.00 -1.29
N VAL A 41 0.30 0.36 -1.79
CA VAL A 41 0.10 0.74 -3.19
C VAL A 41 -0.41 2.18 -3.25
N ASN A 42 0.44 3.09 -3.71
CA ASN A 42 0.06 4.47 -4.01
C ASN A 42 -0.55 4.55 -5.42
N THR A 43 -1.83 4.90 -5.48
CA THR A 43 -2.66 4.78 -6.68
C THR A 43 -2.76 6.08 -7.46
N CYS A 44 -3.01 5.96 -8.77
CA CYS A 44 -3.29 7.08 -9.65
C CYS A 44 -4.65 6.90 -10.35
N CYS A 45 -5.31 8.02 -10.64
CA CYS A 45 -6.61 8.04 -11.33
C CYS A 45 -6.68 9.05 -12.48
N ILE A 46 -5.54 9.56 -12.95
CA ILE A 46 -5.50 10.54 -14.06
C ILE A 46 -6.05 9.91 -15.35
N THR A 47 -5.82 8.61 -15.53
CA THR A 47 -6.37 7.85 -16.66
C THR A 47 -7.02 6.56 -16.15
N GLY A 48 -8.02 6.07 -16.88
CA GLY A 48 -8.64 4.78 -16.56
C GLY A 48 -7.67 3.61 -16.64
N GLU A 49 -6.61 3.71 -17.45
CA GLU A 49 -5.54 2.71 -17.51
C GLU A 49 -4.67 2.71 -16.24
N ALA A 50 -4.34 3.90 -15.71
CA ALA A 50 -3.64 4.00 -14.43
C ALA A 50 -4.46 3.37 -13.29
N GLU A 51 -5.77 3.64 -13.25
CA GLU A 51 -6.66 3.02 -12.26
C GLU A 51 -6.70 1.48 -12.39
N LYS A 52 -6.80 0.97 -13.63
CA LYS A 52 -6.78 -0.48 -13.89
C LYS A 52 -5.48 -1.11 -13.41
N LYS A 53 -4.34 -0.50 -13.71
CA LYS A 53 -3.02 -0.96 -13.25
C LYS A 53 -2.88 -0.91 -11.73
N SER A 54 -3.40 0.12 -11.07
CA SER A 54 -3.44 0.20 -9.60
C SER A 54 -4.20 -0.97 -9.00
N ARG A 55 -5.43 -1.24 -9.47
CA ARG A 55 -6.20 -2.40 -9.00
C ARG A 55 -5.53 -3.73 -9.33
N GLN A 56 -4.91 -3.85 -10.51
CA GLN A 56 -4.17 -5.05 -10.90
C GLN A 56 -2.97 -5.29 -9.98
N ARG A 57 -2.25 -4.23 -9.58
CA ARG A 57 -1.10 -4.37 -8.67
C ARG A 57 -1.55 -4.90 -7.31
N VAL A 58 -2.62 -4.36 -6.74
CA VAL A 58 -3.21 -4.86 -5.47
C VAL A 58 -3.50 -6.36 -5.57
N ARG A 59 -4.21 -6.80 -6.64
CA ARG A 59 -4.51 -8.22 -6.85
C ARG A 59 -3.26 -9.09 -6.95
N LYS A 60 -2.26 -8.66 -7.73
CA LYS A 60 -1.00 -9.41 -7.89
C LYS A 60 -0.25 -9.59 -6.57
N LEU A 61 -0.27 -8.58 -5.71
CA LEU A 61 0.35 -8.68 -4.39
C LEU A 61 -0.38 -9.70 -3.51
N LEU A 62 -1.71 -9.76 -3.57
CA LEU A 62 -2.50 -10.75 -2.84
C LEU A 62 -2.27 -12.17 -3.40
N GLU A 63 -2.32 -12.34 -4.72
CA GLU A 63 -2.04 -13.61 -5.40
C GLU A 63 -0.65 -14.14 -5.04
N SER A 64 0.34 -13.25 -4.93
CA SER A 64 1.70 -13.61 -4.54
C SER A 64 1.80 -14.01 -3.05
N ALA A 65 1.06 -13.35 -2.15
CA ALA A 65 0.92 -13.79 -0.76
C ALA A 65 0.31 -15.19 -0.68
N ASP A 66 -0.78 -15.41 -1.41
CA ASP A 66 -1.52 -16.68 -1.38
C ASP A 66 -0.64 -17.83 -1.90
N ALA A 67 0.09 -17.62 -2.99
CA ALA A 67 1.03 -18.60 -3.54
C ALA A 67 2.17 -18.94 -2.56
N ALA A 68 2.58 -17.99 -1.73
CA ALA A 68 3.60 -18.18 -0.70
C ALA A 68 3.04 -18.71 0.63
N GLY A 69 1.71 -18.85 0.77
CA GLY A 69 1.05 -19.27 2.01
C GLY A 69 1.07 -18.21 3.12
N GLU A 70 1.23 -16.93 2.76
CA GLU A 70 1.38 -15.83 3.71
C GLU A 70 0.01 -15.27 4.13
N THR A 71 -0.44 -15.64 5.33
CA THR A 71 -1.76 -15.25 5.86
C THR A 71 -1.76 -13.91 6.60
N ALA A 72 -0.60 -13.43 7.06
CA ALA A 72 -0.47 -12.21 7.85
C ALA A 72 -0.27 -10.93 7.01
N VAL A 73 -0.36 -11.03 5.68
CA VAL A 73 -0.14 -9.88 4.78
C VAL A 73 -1.29 -8.88 4.84
N ARG A 74 -0.94 -7.60 4.90
CA ARG A 74 -1.84 -6.45 4.84
C ARG A 74 -1.47 -5.57 3.67
N VAL A 75 -2.47 -5.18 2.87
CA VAL A 75 -2.27 -4.30 1.71
C VAL A 75 -2.96 -2.96 1.97
N PHE A 76 -2.18 -1.89 2.07
CA PHE A 76 -2.68 -0.52 2.20
C PHE A 76 -2.74 0.15 0.85
N VAL A 77 -3.88 0.76 0.52
CA VAL A 77 -4.09 1.45 -0.74
C VAL A 77 -4.29 2.93 -0.45
N THR A 78 -3.44 3.79 -1.01
CA THR A 78 -3.52 5.25 -0.82
C THR A 78 -3.39 5.99 -2.14
N GLY A 79 -3.32 7.32 -2.12
CA GLY A 79 -3.17 8.18 -3.30
C GLY A 79 -4.47 8.60 -3.95
N CYS A 80 -4.37 9.11 -5.18
CA CYS A 80 -5.49 9.74 -5.89
C CYS A 80 -6.64 8.76 -6.17
N GLY A 81 -6.32 7.50 -6.52
CA GLY A 81 -7.34 6.48 -6.77
C GLY A 81 -8.15 6.15 -5.51
N ALA A 82 -7.48 5.96 -4.37
CA ALA A 82 -8.14 5.74 -3.08
C ALA A 82 -8.99 6.95 -2.65
N SER A 83 -8.52 8.17 -2.94
CA SER A 83 -9.17 9.41 -2.51
C SER A 83 -10.37 9.81 -3.37
N LEU A 84 -10.25 9.67 -4.69
CA LEU A 84 -11.24 10.17 -5.66
C LEU A 84 -12.23 9.09 -6.09
N ARG A 85 -11.98 7.82 -5.76
CA ARG A 85 -12.86 6.68 -6.05
C ARG A 85 -13.13 5.88 -4.76
N PRO A 86 -13.92 6.43 -3.81
CA PRO A 86 -14.26 5.72 -2.59
C PRO A 86 -14.91 4.36 -2.91
N GLY A 87 -14.53 3.31 -2.20
CA GLY A 87 -15.00 1.95 -2.44
C GLY A 87 -14.31 1.18 -3.56
N ALA A 88 -13.50 1.81 -4.42
CA ALA A 88 -12.96 1.16 -5.62
C ALA A 88 -11.97 0.00 -5.35
N TYR A 89 -11.51 -0.13 -4.11
CA TYR A 89 -10.55 -1.14 -3.69
C TYR A 89 -11.05 -2.03 -2.53
N ASP A 90 -12.19 -1.67 -1.92
CA ASP A 90 -12.65 -2.28 -0.67
C ASP A 90 -13.15 -3.71 -0.90
N ASP A 91 -13.75 -3.97 -2.07
CA ASP A 91 -14.28 -5.29 -2.43
C ASP A 91 -13.22 -6.23 -3.03
N ILE A 92 -11.94 -5.84 -3.06
CA ILE A 92 -10.89 -6.66 -3.66
C ILE A 92 -10.58 -7.89 -2.78
N ASP A 93 -10.32 -7.67 -1.49
CA ASP A 93 -9.96 -8.72 -0.53
C ASP A 93 -10.01 -8.15 0.91
N PRO A 94 -10.41 -8.93 1.93
CA PRO A 94 -10.44 -8.48 3.33
C PRO A 94 -9.09 -8.00 3.89
N ARG A 95 -7.96 -8.37 3.28
CA ARG A 95 -6.62 -7.91 3.66
C ARG A 95 -6.31 -6.49 3.17
N VAL A 96 -7.16 -5.93 2.32
CA VAL A 96 -6.99 -4.58 1.75
C VAL A 96 -7.58 -3.53 2.68
N THR A 97 -6.84 -2.44 2.90
CA THR A 97 -7.30 -1.27 3.67
C THR A 97 -7.06 0.00 2.85
N THR A 98 -8.14 0.66 2.45
CA THR A 98 -8.09 1.91 1.69
C THR A 98 -7.92 3.11 2.62
N LEU A 99 -6.91 3.94 2.37
CA LEU A 99 -6.57 5.14 3.15
C LEU A 99 -6.67 6.37 2.24
N PRO A 100 -7.84 7.04 2.21
CA PRO A 100 -8.04 8.24 1.40
C PRO A 100 -7.29 9.45 1.96
N GLY A 101 -7.04 10.44 1.10
CA GLY A 101 -6.29 11.64 1.41
C GLY A 101 -4.88 11.64 0.83
N ALA A 102 -4.10 12.67 1.16
CA ALA A 102 -2.70 12.73 0.80
C ALA A 102 -1.93 11.57 1.46
N ALA A 103 -0.86 11.10 0.82
CA ALA A 103 -0.10 9.95 1.31
C ALA A 103 0.46 10.17 2.74
N SER A 104 0.80 11.42 3.10
CA SER A 104 1.24 11.78 4.46
C SER A 104 0.17 11.54 5.53
N LEU A 105 -1.13 11.57 5.19
CA LEU A 105 -2.22 11.27 6.12
C LEU A 105 -2.39 9.76 6.32
N ALA A 106 -1.95 8.95 5.37
CA ALA A 106 -1.98 7.49 5.47
C ALA A 106 -0.84 6.95 6.35
N VAL A 107 0.29 7.67 6.41
CA VAL A 107 1.51 7.25 7.14
C VAL A 107 1.24 6.75 8.56
N PRO A 108 0.54 7.49 9.46
CA PRO A 108 0.36 7.05 10.83
C PRO A 108 -0.34 5.69 10.95
N ALA A 109 -1.33 5.43 10.09
CA ALA A 109 -2.06 4.16 10.09
C ALA A 109 -1.18 3.00 9.57
N ILE A 110 -0.37 3.24 8.54
CA ILE A 110 0.52 2.22 7.96
C ILE A 110 1.64 1.87 8.95
N VAL A 111 2.27 2.88 9.56
CA VAL A 111 3.31 2.68 10.58
C VAL A 111 2.75 1.92 11.78
N ALA A 112 1.59 2.33 12.31
CA ALA A 112 0.96 1.64 13.43
C ALA A 112 0.66 0.16 13.13
N ALA A 113 0.23 -0.16 11.91
CA ALA A 113 0.02 -1.54 11.49
C ALA A 113 1.34 -2.32 11.39
N ALA A 114 2.41 -1.69 10.89
CA ALA A 114 3.73 -2.29 10.82
C ALA A 114 4.30 -2.56 12.22
N ASP A 115 4.08 -1.67 13.18
CA ASP A 115 4.46 -1.83 14.59
C ASP A 115 3.71 -2.99 15.26
N GLN A 116 2.40 -3.11 15.02
CA GLN A 116 1.61 -4.21 15.56
C GLN A 116 2.10 -5.58 15.08
N LEU A 117 2.52 -5.66 13.82
CA LEU A 117 3.13 -6.87 13.25
C LEU A 117 4.57 -7.10 13.73
N ALA A 118 5.27 -6.06 14.20
CA ALA A 118 6.65 -6.17 14.69
C ALA A 118 6.72 -6.78 16.10
N GLY A 119 5.63 -6.69 16.87
CA GLY A 119 5.51 -7.19 18.24
C GLY A 119 4.90 -8.59 18.37
N LEU A 120 4.53 -9.22 17.25
CA LEU A 120 4.14 -10.63 17.15
C LEU A 120 5.39 -11.51 16.92
#